data_AF-K1T3L6-F1
#
_entry.id   AF-K1T3L6-F1
#
_cell.length_a   1.000
_cell.length_b   1.000
_cell.length_c   1.000
_cell.angle_alpha   90.00
_cell.angle_beta   90.00
_cell.angle_gamma   90.00
#
_symmetry.space_group_name_H-M   'P 1'
#
loop_
_entity.id
_entity.type
_entity.pdbx_description
1 polymer ?
#
loop_
_entity_poly.entity_id
_entity_poly.type
_entity_poly.pdbx_seq_one_letter_code
_entity_poly.pdbx_strand_id
1 'polypeptide(L)'
;EMIVDACVEVVKRNERFIPPYGTGASLYLRPVMFGTTVGLGVKPAKDALLIVYCSPVGAYFNRESSRFWSPSTVNRTALLHVERAM
;
A
#
# COMPACT_ATOMS: atom_id res chain seq x y z
N GLU A 1 -15.02 7.39 3.54
CA GLU A 1 -15.30 6.44 4.65
C GLU A 1 -15.01 4.97 4.30
N MET A 2 -15.61 4.32 3.29
CA MET A 2 -15.47 2.86 3.04
C MET A 2 -14.06 2.24 3.21
N ILE A 3 -13.01 2.86 2.66
CA ILE A 3 -11.62 2.35 2.79
C ILE A 3 -11.13 2.46 4.24
N VAL A 4 -11.43 3.58 4.90
CA VAL A 4 -11.06 3.83 6.30
C VAL A 4 -11.80 2.85 7.21
N ASP A 5 -13.10 2.63 6.97
CA ASP A 5 -13.91 1.67 7.72
C ASP A 5 -13.36 0.24 7.58
N ALA A 6 -12.99 -0.16 6.35
CA ALA A 6 -12.36 -1.44 6.10
C ALA A 6 -11.02 -1.59 6.85
N CYS A 7 -10.21 -0.54 6.88
CA CYS A 7 -8.97 -0.51 7.67
C CYS A 7 -9.24 -0.70 9.16
N VAL A 8 -10.22 0.03 9.71
CA VAL A 8 -10.61 -0.07 11.12
C VAL A 8 -11.08 -1.48 11.46
N GLU A 9 -11.88 -2.09 10.59
CA GLU A 9 -12.38 -3.46 10.80
C GLU A 9 -11.26 -4.50 10.75
N VAL A 10 -10.28 -4.34 9.84
CA VAL A 10 -9.09 -5.20 9.78
C VAL A 10 -8.27 -5.09 11.07
N VAL A 11 -8.08 -3.89 11.60
CA VAL A 11 -7.36 -3.68 12.87
C VAL A 11 -8.10 -4.36 14.02
N LYS A 12 -9.41 -4.14 14.15
CA LYS A 12 -10.24 -4.75 15.20
C LYS A 12 -10.15 -6.28 15.20
N ARG A 13 -10.23 -6.90 14.01
CA ARG A 13 -10.16 -8.38 13.89
C ARG A 13 -8.77 -8.95 14.15
N ASN A 14 -7.73 -8.13 14.03
CA ASN A 14 -6.33 -8.52 14.15
C ASN A 14 -5.65 -7.90 15.39
N GLU A 15 -6.44 -7.51 16.39
CA GLU A 15 -5.94 -6.84 17.60
C GLU A 15 -4.80 -7.61 18.29
N ARG A 16 -4.88 -8.94 18.30
CA ARG A 16 -3.82 -9.83 18.84
C ARG A 16 -2.44 -9.67 18.20
N PHE A 17 -2.36 -9.10 17.00
CA PHE A 17 -1.10 -8.87 16.28
C PHE A 17 -0.59 -7.44 16.46
N ILE A 18 -1.32 -6.58 17.18
CA ILE A 18 -0.90 -5.21 17.47
C ILE A 18 0.24 -5.28 18.49
N PRO A 19 1.44 -4.75 18.15
CA PRO A 19 2.55 -4.74 19.09
C PRO A 19 2.24 -3.87 20.33
N PRO A 20 2.77 -4.22 21.51
CA PRO A 20 2.61 -3.41 22.71
C PRO A 20 3.17 -1.99 22.53
N TYR A 21 2.53 -1.02 23.17
CA TYR A 21 2.95 0.37 23.13
C TYR A 21 4.37 0.54 23.68
N GLY A 22 5.16 1.43 23.08
CA GLY A 22 6.54 1.72 23.51
C GLY A 22 7.62 0.77 22.99
N THR A 23 7.27 -0.29 22.23
CA THR A 23 8.24 -1.22 21.62
C THR A 23 8.89 -0.69 20.34
N GLY A 24 8.37 0.39 19.77
CA GLY A 24 8.79 0.90 18.45
C GLY A 24 8.32 0.03 17.27
N ALA A 25 7.60 -1.06 17.54
CA ALA A 25 6.91 -1.86 16.54
C ALA A 25 5.50 -1.31 16.30
N SER A 26 4.99 -1.49 15.08
CA SER A 26 3.66 -1.03 14.68
C SER A 26 2.95 -2.07 13.82
N LEU A 27 1.63 -1.97 13.70
CA LEU A 27 0.86 -2.78 12.76
C LEU A 27 0.78 -2.03 11.43
N TYR A 28 1.47 -2.54 10.41
CA TYR A 28 1.43 -1.97 9.06
C TYR A 28 0.15 -2.42 8.34
N LEU A 29 -0.59 -1.46 7.77
CA LEU A 29 -1.79 -1.69 6.96
C LEU A 29 -1.47 -1.43 5.49
N ARG A 30 -1.90 -2.34 4.60
CA ARG A 30 -1.70 -2.21 3.16
C ARG A 30 -3.01 -2.41 2.39
N PRO A 31 -3.78 -1.34 2.18
CA PRO A 31 -4.92 -1.33 1.27
C PRO A 31 -4.42 -1.41 -0.18
N VAL A 32 -4.99 -2.33 -0.96
CA VAL A 32 -4.70 -2.47 -2.39
C VAL A 32 -6.02 -2.63 -3.14
N MET A 33 -6.13 -1.97 -4.29
CA MET A 33 -7.29 -2.04 -5.17
C MET A 33 -6.86 -2.60 -6.52
N PHE A 34 -7.53 -3.66 -6.98
CA PHE A 34 -7.27 -4.33 -8.25
C PHE A 34 -8.47 -4.18 -9.18
N GLY A 35 -8.26 -3.84 -10.45
CA GLY A 35 -9.29 -3.96 -11.47
C GLY A 35 -9.51 -5.44 -11.82
N THR A 36 -10.74 -5.94 -11.65
CA THR A 36 -11.07 -7.37 -11.82
C THR A 36 -11.98 -7.62 -13.02
N THR A 37 -12.16 -6.61 -13.87
CA THR A 37 -13.00 -6.70 -15.07
C THR A 37 -12.47 -7.74 -16.05
N VAL A 38 -13.35 -8.62 -16.52
CA VAL A 38 -13.01 -9.65 -17.49
C VAL A 38 -12.80 -9.02 -18.88
N GLY A 39 -11.62 -9.26 -19.46
CA GLY A 39 -11.28 -8.86 -20.82
C GLY A 39 -9.85 -8.35 -20.97
N LEU A 40 -9.27 -8.50 -22.16
CA LEU A 40 -7.91 -8.06 -22.49
C LEU A 40 -7.86 -6.64 -23.09
N GLY A 41 -9.01 -6.01 -23.30
CA GLY A 41 -9.08 -4.66 -23.85
C GLY A 41 -8.56 -3.63 -22.86
N VAL A 42 -7.65 -2.76 -23.31
CA VAL A 42 -7.10 -1.67 -22.49
C VAL A 42 -8.14 -0.57 -22.35
N LYS A 43 -8.90 -0.63 -21.26
CA LYS A 43 -9.92 0.35 -20.88
C LYS A 43 -10.05 0.39 -19.36
N PRO A 44 -10.63 1.46 -18.78
CA PRO A 44 -10.92 1.51 -17.36
C PRO A 44 -11.73 0.29 -16.90
N ALA A 45 -11.35 -0.28 -15.76
CA ALA A 45 -12.05 -1.41 -15.17
C ALA A 45 -13.45 -0.98 -14.71
N LYS A 46 -14.46 -1.82 -14.99
CA LYS A 46 -15.84 -1.67 -14.50
C LYS A 46 -16.02 -2.20 -13.08
N ASP A 47 -15.31 -3.29 -12.79
CA ASP A 47 -15.29 -3.97 -11.51
C ASP A 47 -13.90 -3.86 -10.88
N ALA A 48 -13.88 -3.66 -9.56
CA ALA A 48 -12.65 -3.59 -8.79
C ALA A 48 -12.80 -4.30 -7.45
N LEU A 49 -11.69 -4.87 -6.99
CA LEU A 49 -11.56 -5.57 -5.72
C LEU A 49 -10.67 -4.76 -4.78
N LEU A 50 -11.21 -4.36 -3.63
CA LEU A 50 -10.45 -3.77 -2.53
C LEU A 50 -10.05 -4.87 -1.54
N ILE A 51 -8.75 -4.99 -1.27
CA ILE A 51 -8.20 -5.89 -0.26
C ILE A 51 -7.40 -5.06 0.73
N VAL A 52 -7.64 -5.25 2.02
CA VAL A 52 -6.85 -4.65 3.10
C VAL A 52 -6.26 -5.78 3.92
N TYR A 53 -4.93 -5.84 4.00
CA TYR A 53 -4.22 -6.77 4.86
C TYR A 53 -3.28 -6.01 5.80
N CYS A 54 -2.89 -6.66 6.89
CA CYS A 54 -2.02 -6.10 7.90
C CYS A 54 -0.86 -7.04 8.22
N SER A 55 0.28 -6.47 8.62
CA SER A 55 1.44 -7.22 9.11
C SER A 55 2.11 -6.46 10.26
N PRO A 56 2.48 -7.12 11.37
CA PRO A 56 3.29 -6.48 12.40
C PRO A 56 4.69 -6.19 11.82
N VAL A 57 5.19 -4.98 12.05
CA VAL A 57 6.53 -4.53 11.63
C VAL A 57 7.32 -4.04 12.84
N GLY A 58 8.60 -4.36 12.87
CA GLY A 58 9.53 -3.90 13.91
C GLY A 58 9.99 -2.46 13.71
N ALA A 59 10.84 -1.98 14.61
CA ALA A 59 11.42 -0.64 14.52
C ALA A 59 12.26 -0.49 13.24
N TYR A 60 11.98 0.58 12.48
CA TYR A 60 12.64 0.85 11.19
C TYR A 60 14.10 1.32 11.32
N PHE A 61 14.45 1.92 12.46
CA PHE A 61 15.77 2.50 12.68
C PHE A 61 16.77 1.43 13.17
N ASN A 62 17.37 0.67 12.25
CA ASN A 62 18.67 0.04 12.53
C ASN A 62 19.78 1.08 12.23
N ARG A 63 20.87 1.07 12.99
CA ARG A 63 21.99 2.03 12.83
C ARG A 63 22.90 1.65 11.66
N GLU A 64 22.32 1.33 10.52
CA GLU A 64 23.07 0.93 9.33
C GLU A 64 22.93 2.04 8.29
N SER A 65 24.05 2.68 7.96
CA SER A 65 24.07 3.71 6.93
C SER A 65 23.78 3.04 5.59
N SER A 66 22.54 3.13 5.13
CA SER A 66 22.18 2.71 3.78
C SER A 66 22.99 3.53 2.78
N ARG A 67 23.86 2.88 2.01
CA ARG A 67 24.61 3.54 0.93
C ARG A 67 23.62 3.96 -0.14
N PHE A 68 23.41 5.26 -0.28
CA PHE A 68 22.57 5.81 -1.34
C PHE A 68 23.25 5.55 -2.70
N TRP A 69 22.62 4.72 -3.52
CA TRP A 69 23.03 4.50 -4.91
C TRP A 69 22.22 5.43 -5.82
N SER A 70 22.91 6.19 -6.67
CA SER A 70 22.29 7.08 -7.66
C SER A 70 22.29 6.41 -9.03
N PRO A 71 21.12 5.99 -9.57
CA PRO A 71 21.01 5.55 -10.95
C PRO A 71 21.15 6.74 -11.90
N SER A 72 22.09 6.69 -12.85
CA SER A 72 22.21 7.67 -13.94
C SER A 72 21.21 7.45 -15.09
N THR A 73 20.52 6.30 -15.12
CA THR A 73 19.71 5.87 -16.29
C THR A 73 18.28 5.46 -15.93
N VAL A 74 17.92 5.39 -14.65
CA VAL A 74 16.57 4.98 -14.22
C VAL A 74 15.78 6.20 -13.79
N ASN A 75 14.81 6.61 -14.61
CA ASN A 75 13.83 7.58 -14.19
C ASN A 75 12.87 6.91 -13.18
N ARG A 76 12.85 7.40 -11.94
CA ARG A 76 11.96 6.89 -10.88
C ARG A 76 10.49 7.29 -11.08
N THR A 77 10.21 8.19 -12.02
CA THR A 77 8.87 8.72 -12.27
C THR A 77 8.63 8.86 -13.77
N ALA A 78 7.83 7.98 -14.36
CA ALA A 78 7.20 8.27 -15.65
C ALA A 78 6.00 9.19 -15.36
N LEU A 79 6.12 10.48 -15.66
CA LEU A 79 4.99 11.41 -15.70
C LEU A 79 4.04 10.95 -16.81
N LEU A 80 2.98 10.23 -16.45
CA LEU A 80 1.82 10.06 -17.32
C LEU A 80 1.10 11.40 -17.40
N HIS A 81 1.41 12.17 -18.44
CA HIS A 81 0.58 13.29 -18.87
C HIS A 81 -0.73 12.70 -19.40
N VAL A 82 -1.75 12.61 -18.55
CA VAL A 82 -3.11 12.32 -18.99
C VAL A 82 -3.71 13.65 -19.44
N GLU A 83 -3.46 14.00 -20.70
CA GLU A 83 -4.31 14.93 -21.42
C GLU A 83 -5.73 14.35 -21.47
N ARG A 84 -6.70 15.26 -21.27
CA ARG A 84 -8.15 15.06 -21.18
C ARG A 84 -8.72 13.85 -21.93
N ALA A 85 -9.59 13.11 -21.23
CA ALA A 85 -10.72 12.44 -21.85
C ALA A 85 -12.00 12.75 -21.03
N MET A 86 -12.76 13.72 -21.56
CA MET A 86 -14.11 14.21 -21.22
C MET A 86 -14.32 14.86 -19.84
#